data_AF-A0A7S3CUY0-F1
#
_entry.id   AF-A0A7S3CUY0-F1
#
_cell.length_a   1.000
_cell.length_b   1.000
_cell.length_c   1.000
_cell.angle_alpha   90.00
_cell.angle_beta   90.00
_cell.angle_gamma   90.00
#
_symmetry.space_group_name_H-M   'P 1'
#
loop_
_entity.id
_entity.type
_entity.pdbx_description
1 polymer ?
#
loop_
_entity_poly.entity_id
_entity_poly.type
_entity_poly.pdbx_seq_one_letter_code
_entity_poly.pdbx_strand_id
1 'polypeptide(L)'
;DESFEEYVARMRSDGEWAGNEEVQAASVALRINITIHQLEMPTLEVVNFPSDHIRVAHLSYHNEDHYNSVRSLQKEFVPIESRRGKGDALPSVGSWGGEGGGEDGRRGEKEEGRGGKGGEEEWKREDEVKMMASTSMSDGVDEDKLADVVQCFFELAGEDASLPDPSIVEDALLSSGGNPHEAAYFLFNLSASAATSSRDESSQKQGARQKKAEKGMSKKEKKKMERRLQARNKWAEDDEDAAGKRGGKGGKARQEKGGEREAEGGREESEVSDTEAAAILKAVSAVRI
;
A
#
# COMPACT_ATOMS: atom_id res chain seq x y z
N ASP A 1 26.87 -0.51 -14.55
CA ASP A 1 25.49 -0.37 -14.08
C ASP A 1 24.58 -1.10 -15.04
N GLU A 2 23.71 -1.96 -14.50
CA GLU A 2 22.67 -2.69 -15.22
C GLU A 2 21.40 -1.81 -15.27
N SER A 3 20.63 -1.85 -16.36
CA SER A 3 19.33 -1.19 -16.40
C SER A 3 18.29 -1.95 -15.57
N PHE A 4 17.23 -1.27 -15.13
CA PHE A 4 16.16 -1.92 -14.36
C PHE A 4 15.50 -3.06 -15.16
N GLU A 5 15.30 -2.88 -16.46
CA GLU A 5 14.71 -3.88 -17.34
C GLU A 5 15.60 -5.12 -17.49
N GLU A 6 16.91 -4.93 -17.62
CA GLU A 6 17.90 -6.03 -17.65
C GLU A 6 17.92 -6.78 -16.32
N TYR A 7 17.91 -6.06 -15.19
CA TYR A 7 17.85 -6.63 -13.84
C TYR A 7 16.64 -7.54 -13.67
N VAL A 8 15.45 -7.03 -14.01
CA VAL A 8 14.20 -7.80 -13.91
C VAL A 8 14.20 -8.99 -14.87
N ALA A 9 14.76 -8.84 -16.07
CA ALA A 9 14.88 -9.95 -17.02
C ALA A 9 15.80 -11.06 -16.49
N ARG A 10 16.94 -10.69 -15.89
CA ARG A 10 17.86 -11.62 -15.23
C ARG A 10 17.20 -12.31 -14.04
N MET A 11 16.59 -11.56 -13.12
CA MET A 11 15.90 -12.09 -11.93
C MET A 11 14.71 -13.03 -12.23
N ARG A 12 14.15 -12.97 -13.45
CA ARG A 12 13.13 -13.92 -13.91
C ARG A 12 13.68 -15.28 -14.33
N SER A 13 15.00 -15.41 -14.49
CA SER A 13 15.63 -16.66 -14.92
C SER A 13 15.66 -17.68 -13.77
N ASP A 14 15.36 -18.93 -14.07
CA ASP A 14 15.42 -20.01 -13.10
C ASP A 14 16.84 -20.18 -12.54
N GLY A 15 16.94 -20.27 -11.21
CA GLY A 15 18.21 -20.44 -10.52
C GLY A 15 19.02 -19.15 -10.36
N GLU A 16 18.45 -17.98 -10.69
CA GLU A 16 19.01 -16.68 -10.31
C GLU A 16 18.83 -16.45 -8.80
N TRP A 17 19.85 -15.85 -8.18
CA TRP A 17 19.89 -15.70 -6.73
C TRP A 17 19.34 -14.34 -6.29
N ALA A 18 18.42 -14.38 -5.35
CA ALA A 18 17.83 -13.20 -4.73
C ALA A 18 18.78 -12.59 -3.68
N GLY A 19 18.91 -11.27 -3.71
CA GLY A 19 19.66 -10.48 -2.73
C GLY A 19 18.76 -9.73 -1.75
N ASN A 20 19.32 -8.70 -1.13
CA ASN A 20 18.59 -7.84 -0.19
C ASN A 20 17.45 -7.05 -0.86
N GLU A 21 17.63 -6.66 -2.12
CA GLU A 21 16.63 -5.92 -2.90
C GLU A 21 15.37 -6.78 -3.11
N GLU A 22 15.52 -8.06 -3.41
CA GLU A 22 14.41 -9.00 -3.51
C GLU A 22 13.72 -9.23 -2.18
N VAL A 23 14.48 -9.32 -1.08
CA VAL A 23 13.89 -9.48 0.26
C VAL A 23 13.03 -8.25 0.59
N GLN A 24 13.53 -7.05 0.32
CA GLN A 24 12.78 -5.81 0.51
C GLN A 24 11.53 -5.77 -0.36
N ALA A 25 11.66 -6.07 -1.66
CA ALA A 25 10.55 -6.13 -2.60
C ALA A 25 9.50 -7.17 -2.19
N ALA A 26 9.92 -8.35 -1.72
CA ALA A 26 9.05 -9.41 -1.25
C ALA A 26 8.28 -9.00 0.01
N SER A 27 8.92 -8.30 0.96
CA SER A 27 8.26 -7.77 2.15
C SER A 27 7.10 -6.85 1.78
N VAL A 28 7.33 -5.91 0.86
CA VAL A 28 6.30 -4.97 0.39
C VAL A 28 5.21 -5.71 -0.41
N ALA A 29 5.59 -6.58 -1.35
CA ALA A 29 4.65 -7.28 -2.22
C ALA A 29 3.73 -8.25 -1.45
N LEU A 30 4.27 -8.95 -0.44
CA LEU A 30 3.53 -9.93 0.36
C LEU A 30 2.87 -9.32 1.61
N ARG A 31 3.18 -8.06 1.92
CA ARG A 31 2.70 -7.33 3.10
C ARG A 31 3.03 -8.05 4.40
N ILE A 32 4.30 -8.38 4.54
CA ILE A 32 4.85 -9.03 5.72
C ILE A 32 6.16 -8.36 6.10
N ASN A 33 6.50 -8.35 7.39
CA ASN A 33 7.87 -8.07 7.79
C ASN A 33 8.71 -9.34 7.64
N ILE A 34 10.03 -9.19 7.52
CA ILE A 34 10.94 -10.32 7.36
C ILE A 34 12.07 -10.22 8.38
N THR A 35 12.31 -11.30 9.10
CA THR A 35 13.43 -11.42 10.04
C THR A 35 14.42 -12.45 9.49
N ILE A 36 15.68 -12.04 9.31
CA ILE A 36 16.77 -12.88 8.80
C ILE A 36 17.73 -13.18 9.94
N HIS A 37 17.78 -14.45 10.34
CA HIS A 37 18.72 -14.96 11.33
C HIS A 37 20.04 -15.33 10.68
N GLN A 38 21.15 -14.91 11.28
CA GLN A 38 22.50 -15.20 10.78
C GLN A 38 23.32 -15.87 11.90
N LEU A 39 24.24 -16.75 11.53
CA LEU A 39 25.12 -17.40 12.50
C LEU A 39 26.14 -16.39 13.02
N GLU A 40 26.26 -16.26 14.35
CA GLU A 40 27.22 -15.37 15.04
C GLU A 40 27.12 -13.87 14.67
N MET A 41 26.06 -13.49 13.96
CA MET A 41 25.78 -12.13 13.52
C MET A 41 24.43 -11.67 14.06
N PRO A 42 24.22 -10.36 14.25
CA PRO A 42 22.93 -9.85 14.68
C PRO A 42 21.84 -10.20 13.65
N THR A 43 20.65 -10.48 14.16
CA THR A 43 19.45 -10.67 13.33
C THR A 43 19.15 -9.38 12.56
N LEU A 44 18.88 -9.52 11.26
CA LEU A 44 18.45 -8.41 10.42
C LEU A 44 16.92 -8.40 10.32
N GLU A 45 16.34 -7.21 10.40
CA GLU A 45 14.89 -7.03 10.31
C GLU A 45 14.56 -6.08 9.16
N VAL A 46 13.66 -6.55 8.30
CA VAL A 46 13.02 -5.75 7.27
C VAL A 46 11.63 -5.40 7.79
N VAL A 47 11.51 -4.17 8.29
CA VAL A 47 10.28 -3.64 8.90
C VAL A 47 9.69 -2.58 7.99
N ASN A 48 8.72 -2.96 7.18
CA ASN A 48 7.96 -2.04 6.32
C ASN A 48 6.61 -1.67 6.92
N PHE A 49 6.13 -2.43 7.92
CA PHE A 49 4.84 -2.24 8.55
C PHE A 49 4.99 -2.25 10.08
N PRO A 50 4.67 -1.15 10.79
CA PRO A 50 4.96 -1.01 12.23
C PRO A 50 3.93 -1.68 13.16
N SER A 51 2.91 -2.35 12.63
CA SER A 51 1.84 -2.96 13.43
C SER A 51 2.23 -4.34 13.98
N ASP A 52 1.93 -4.58 15.25
CA ASP A 52 2.11 -5.86 15.96
C ASP A 52 1.28 -7.01 15.36
N HIS A 53 0.30 -6.69 14.52
CA HIS A 53 -0.57 -7.67 13.87
C HIS A 53 -0.03 -8.14 12.50
N ILE A 54 1.05 -7.54 12.01
CA ILE A 54 1.63 -7.89 10.72
C ILE A 54 2.34 -9.24 10.82
N ARG A 55 2.09 -10.09 9.82
CA ARG A 55 2.77 -11.38 9.72
C ARG A 55 4.27 -11.17 9.53
N VAL A 56 5.07 -11.97 10.22
CA VAL A 56 6.53 -11.98 10.06
C VAL A 56 6.96 -13.30 9.46
N ALA A 57 7.69 -13.25 8.34
CA ALA A 57 8.41 -14.41 7.82
C ALA A 57 9.80 -14.47 8.47
N HIS A 58 10.19 -15.66 8.92
CA HIS A 58 11.51 -15.90 9.46
C HIS A 58 12.35 -16.70 8.46
N LEU A 59 13.52 -16.15 8.13
CA LEU A 59 14.52 -16.76 7.28
C LEU A 59 15.80 -16.98 8.07
N SER A 60 16.60 -17.96 7.71
CA SER A 60 17.99 -18.06 8.15
C SER A 60 18.92 -18.02 6.96
N TYR A 61 19.98 -17.23 7.07
CA TYR A 61 20.98 -17.03 6.02
C TYR A 61 22.30 -17.67 6.45
N HIS A 62 22.84 -18.54 5.59
CA HIS A 62 24.00 -19.37 5.88
C HIS A 62 25.02 -19.33 4.75
N ASN A 63 26.30 -19.39 5.12
CA ASN A 63 27.44 -19.54 4.21
C ASN A 63 27.46 -18.51 3.07
N GLU A 64 26.97 -17.30 3.34
CA GLU A 64 26.94 -16.17 2.38
C GLU A 64 26.06 -16.39 1.14
N ASP A 65 25.31 -17.49 1.08
CA ASP A 65 24.78 -17.95 -0.21
C ASP A 65 23.39 -18.61 -0.13
N HIS A 66 22.87 -18.89 1.07
CA HIS A 66 21.68 -19.73 1.18
C HIS A 66 20.66 -19.22 2.21
N TYR A 67 19.40 -19.10 1.78
CA TYR A 67 18.26 -18.81 2.64
C TYR A 67 17.45 -20.08 2.94
N ASN A 68 17.12 -20.29 4.21
CA ASN A 68 16.22 -21.34 4.67
C ASN A 68 15.00 -20.74 5.37
N SER A 69 13.86 -21.44 5.32
CA SER A 69 12.68 -21.08 6.11
C SER A 69 12.86 -21.50 7.57
N VAL A 70 12.61 -20.58 8.50
CA VAL A 70 12.58 -20.86 9.93
C VAL A 70 11.12 -20.93 10.39
N ARG A 71 10.79 -22.00 11.13
CA ARG A 71 9.45 -22.23 11.67
C ARG A 71 9.54 -22.36 13.19
N SER A 72 8.60 -21.76 13.91
CA SER A 72 8.51 -21.93 15.36
C SER A 72 8.11 -23.37 15.70
N LEU A 73 8.77 -23.96 16.69
CA LEU A 73 8.47 -25.31 17.19
C LEU A 73 7.19 -25.35 18.04
N GLN A 74 6.71 -24.20 18.53
CA GLN A 74 5.66 -24.12 19.55
C GLN A 74 4.25 -23.81 19.01
N LYS A 75 4.05 -23.75 17.69
CA LYS A 75 2.70 -23.63 17.13
C LYS A 75 2.17 -25.00 16.71
N GLU A 76 1.16 -25.47 17.45
CA GLU A 76 0.20 -26.45 16.95
C GLU A 76 -0.25 -26.01 15.55
N PHE A 77 -0.03 -26.88 14.59
CA PHE A 77 -0.36 -26.66 13.20
C PHE A 77 -1.89 -26.67 13.08
N VAL A 78 -2.55 -25.52 13.26
CA VAL A 78 -3.97 -25.40 12.86
C VAL A 78 -4.00 -25.21 11.34
N PRO A 79 -4.48 -26.19 10.56
CA PRO A 79 -4.59 -26.04 9.12
C PRO A 79 -5.51 -24.85 8.82
N ILE A 80 -5.10 -24.00 7.86
CA ILE A 80 -5.80 -22.77 7.48
C ILE A 80 -7.27 -23.04 7.09
N GLU A 81 -7.61 -24.27 6.69
CA GLU A 81 -8.96 -24.69 6.31
C GLU A 81 -9.95 -24.79 7.49
N SER A 82 -9.52 -24.79 8.75
CA SER A 82 -10.45 -24.87 9.90
C SER A 82 -10.96 -23.52 10.42
N ARG A 83 -10.48 -22.38 9.90
CA ARG A 83 -10.96 -21.04 10.32
C ARG A 83 -12.20 -20.54 9.58
N ARG A 84 -12.73 -21.30 8.61
CA ARG A 84 -14.06 -21.06 8.02
C ARG A 84 -15.00 -22.17 8.45
N GLY A 85 -15.62 -22.03 9.61
CA GLY A 85 -16.74 -22.90 9.96
C GLY A 85 -17.12 -22.89 11.42
N LYS A 86 -18.26 -22.23 11.68
CA LYS A 86 -19.11 -22.32 12.87
C LYS A 86 -18.56 -21.71 14.15
N GLY A 87 -19.27 -20.68 14.61
CA GLY A 87 -19.16 -20.18 15.96
C GLY A 87 -19.47 -21.31 16.93
N ASP A 88 -18.47 -21.73 17.67
CA ASP A 88 -18.65 -22.50 18.88
C ASP A 88 -18.08 -21.66 20.02
N ALA A 89 -18.98 -21.33 20.93
CA ALA A 89 -18.75 -20.55 22.14
C ALA A 89 -17.56 -21.11 22.93
N LEU A 90 -16.72 -20.22 23.44
CA LEU A 90 -15.72 -20.54 24.46
C LEU A 90 -16.43 -21.20 25.66
N PRO A 91 -15.90 -22.31 26.21
CA PRO A 91 -16.42 -22.84 27.46
C PRO A 91 -16.14 -21.84 28.59
N SER A 92 -17.22 -21.34 29.17
CA SER A 92 -17.24 -20.58 30.43
C SER A 92 -16.35 -21.26 31.46
N VAL A 93 -15.36 -20.52 31.96
CA VAL A 93 -14.54 -20.92 33.10
C VAL A 93 -15.45 -21.24 34.29
N GLY A 94 -15.25 -22.42 34.86
CA GLY A 94 -16.07 -22.97 35.93
C GLY A 94 -15.96 -22.17 37.20
N SER A 95 -17.10 -21.61 37.59
CA SER A 95 -17.44 -21.09 38.92
C SER A 95 -17.32 -22.19 39.97
N TRP A 96 -16.53 -21.95 41.01
CA TRP A 96 -16.55 -22.70 42.28
C TRP A 96 -16.90 -21.73 43.41
N GLY A 97 -17.98 -22.06 44.12
CA GLY A 97 -18.19 -21.70 45.53
C GLY A 97 -18.81 -20.33 45.80
N GLY A 98 -20.14 -20.29 45.84
CA GLY A 98 -20.89 -19.26 46.56
C GLY A 98 -21.17 -19.70 48.01
N GLU A 99 -21.20 -18.75 48.93
CA GLU A 99 -22.05 -18.75 50.14
C GLU A 99 -22.04 -17.35 50.80
N GLY A 100 -23.24 -16.89 51.20
CA GLY A 100 -23.49 -15.67 52.00
C GLY A 100 -23.76 -14.42 51.15
N GLY A 101 -24.94 -13.80 51.13
CA GLY A 101 -25.93 -13.59 52.20
C GLY A 101 -25.92 -12.10 52.58
N GLY A 102 -27.00 -11.37 52.35
CA GLY A 102 -27.11 -9.97 52.77
C GLY A 102 -28.21 -9.18 52.08
N GLU A 103 -29.27 -8.92 52.84
CA GLU A 103 -30.52 -8.25 52.50
C GLU A 103 -30.41 -6.72 52.32
N ASP A 104 -31.51 -6.18 51.79
CA ASP A 104 -32.11 -4.86 52.06
C ASP A 104 -31.57 -3.58 51.40
N GLY A 105 -32.50 -2.91 50.70
CA GLY A 105 -32.72 -1.49 50.96
C GLY A 105 -33.04 -0.58 49.77
N ARG A 106 -34.35 -0.35 49.55
CA ARG A 106 -35.01 0.96 49.34
C ARG A 106 -34.48 1.91 48.23
N ARG A 107 -35.30 2.19 47.21
CA ARG A 107 -36.32 3.28 47.16
C ARG A 107 -35.77 4.59 46.59
N GLY A 108 -36.35 5.06 45.49
CA GLY A 108 -36.21 6.44 45.06
C GLY A 108 -36.60 6.70 43.61
N GLU A 109 -37.90 6.83 43.35
CA GLU A 109 -38.42 7.60 42.22
C GLU A 109 -37.91 9.05 42.29
N LYS A 110 -37.56 9.65 41.15
CA LYS A 110 -38.05 11.02 40.86
C LYS A 110 -37.94 11.40 39.39
N GLU A 111 -39.10 11.85 38.92
CA GLU A 111 -39.45 12.56 37.70
C GLU A 111 -38.76 13.93 37.50
N GLU A 112 -38.79 14.32 36.22
CA GLU A 112 -38.99 15.66 35.65
C GLU A 112 -37.88 16.74 35.71
N GLY A 113 -37.52 17.21 34.51
CA GLY A 113 -37.89 18.58 34.15
C GLY A 113 -36.84 19.45 33.45
N ARG A 114 -37.23 19.96 32.27
CA ARG A 114 -36.84 21.25 31.63
C ARG A 114 -35.36 21.36 31.18
N GLY A 115 -35.00 21.93 30.03
CA GLY A 115 -35.68 22.79 29.08
C GLY A 115 -34.67 23.82 28.54
N GLY A 116 -34.52 23.90 27.22
CA GLY A 116 -34.10 25.10 26.47
C GLY A 116 -32.61 25.46 26.45
N LYS A 117 -32.03 25.54 25.25
CA LYS A 117 -31.89 26.78 24.45
C LYS A 117 -31.10 26.48 23.17
N GLY A 118 -31.64 26.91 22.04
CA GLY A 118 -30.92 26.95 20.78
C GLY A 118 -29.79 27.97 20.85
N GLY A 119 -28.58 27.52 20.57
CA GLY A 119 -27.49 28.33 20.05
C GLY A 119 -27.31 27.94 18.59
N GLU A 120 -27.24 28.93 17.71
CA GLU A 120 -26.76 28.75 16.35
C GLU A 120 -25.27 28.40 16.44
N GLU A 121 -24.98 27.10 16.42
CA GLU A 121 -23.61 26.58 16.43
C GLU A 121 -23.09 26.49 15.00
N GLU A 122 -21.90 27.05 14.84
CA GLU A 122 -20.98 26.89 13.73
C GLU A 122 -20.73 25.40 13.48
N TRP A 123 -21.23 24.88 12.36
CA TRP A 123 -21.16 23.46 12.01
C TRP A 123 -19.71 23.00 11.90
N LYS A 124 -19.26 22.17 12.83
CA LYS A 124 -17.93 21.56 12.78
C LYS A 124 -18.04 20.17 12.17
N ARG A 125 -17.02 19.78 11.39
CA ARG A 125 -16.93 18.52 10.63
C ARG A 125 -17.09 17.25 11.49
N GLU A 126 -16.86 17.35 12.80
CA GLU A 126 -17.13 16.30 13.79
C GLU A 126 -18.62 15.90 13.79
N ASP A 127 -19.53 16.83 13.48
CA ASP A 127 -20.96 16.57 13.41
C ASP A 127 -21.37 15.83 12.12
N GLU A 128 -20.61 15.97 11.02
CA GLU A 128 -20.83 15.19 9.78
C GLU A 128 -20.47 13.71 9.99
N VAL A 129 -19.38 13.42 10.69
CA VAL A 129 -18.96 12.05 11.03
C VAL A 129 -20.02 11.38 11.90
N LYS A 130 -20.56 12.11 12.88
CA LYS A 130 -21.56 11.61 13.82
C LYS A 130 -22.95 11.41 13.19
N MET A 131 -23.37 12.29 12.28
CA MET A 131 -24.66 12.14 11.59
C MET A 131 -24.70 10.94 10.64
N MET A 132 -23.57 10.61 10.00
CA MET A 132 -23.47 9.45 9.10
C MET A 132 -23.58 8.11 9.83
N ALA A 133 -23.02 8.01 11.04
CA ALA A 133 -23.10 6.79 11.85
C ALA A 133 -24.54 6.45 12.29
N SER A 134 -25.45 7.42 12.29
CA SER A 134 -26.84 7.23 12.69
C SER A 134 -27.79 6.66 11.62
N THR A 135 -27.36 6.58 10.34
CA THR A 135 -28.31 6.40 9.21
C THR A 135 -28.57 4.93 8.81
N SER A 136 -27.88 3.95 9.39
CA SER A 136 -28.15 2.54 9.10
C SER A 136 -27.48 1.66 10.15
N MET A 137 -28.22 1.18 11.16
CA MET A 137 -27.65 0.20 12.08
C MET A 137 -28.62 -0.94 12.39
N SER A 138 -28.23 -2.13 11.91
CA SER A 138 -28.48 -3.38 12.60
C SER A 138 -27.72 -3.38 13.93
N ASP A 139 -28.39 -3.73 15.02
CA ASP A 139 -27.84 -3.82 16.38
C ASP A 139 -26.47 -4.52 16.41
N GLY A 140 -25.37 -3.80 16.68
CA GLY A 140 -24.12 -4.45 17.11
C GLY A 140 -22.78 -3.81 16.76
N VAL A 141 -22.71 -2.75 15.95
CA VAL A 141 -21.43 -2.08 15.67
C VAL A 141 -21.29 -0.85 16.55
N ASP A 142 -20.16 -0.76 17.25
CA ASP A 142 -19.81 0.34 18.16
C ASP A 142 -19.53 1.61 17.34
N GLU A 143 -20.34 2.66 17.55
CA GLU A 143 -20.29 3.93 16.80
C GLU A 143 -18.90 4.58 16.91
N ASP A 144 -18.26 4.47 18.08
CA ASP A 144 -16.94 5.02 18.35
C ASP A 144 -15.87 4.35 17.48
N LYS A 145 -16.01 3.05 17.21
CA LYS A 145 -15.06 2.32 16.36
C LYS A 145 -15.17 2.69 14.90
N LEU A 146 -16.36 3.03 14.41
CA LEU A 146 -16.52 3.49 13.04
C LEU A 146 -15.86 4.86 12.84
N ALA A 147 -15.99 5.76 13.82
CA ALA A 147 -15.29 7.04 13.80
C ALA A 147 -13.77 6.84 13.75
N ASP A 148 -13.22 5.92 14.55
CA ASP A 148 -11.79 5.58 14.54
C ASP A 148 -11.32 5.04 13.18
N VAL A 149 -12.12 4.20 12.51
CA VAL A 149 -11.78 3.68 11.16
C VAL A 149 -11.69 4.82 10.15
N VAL A 150 -12.68 5.72 10.16
CA VAL A 150 -12.74 6.85 9.22
C VAL A 150 -11.56 7.80 9.46
N GLN A 151 -11.24 8.09 10.72
CA GLN A 151 -10.09 8.90 11.09
C GLN A 151 -8.78 8.27 10.59
N CYS A 152 -8.55 6.99 10.89
CA CYS A 152 -7.38 6.25 10.43
C CYS A 152 -7.30 6.20 8.89
N PHE A 153 -8.44 6.13 8.19
CA PHE A 153 -8.46 6.12 6.73
C PHE A 153 -7.97 7.46 6.16
N PHE A 154 -8.38 8.60 6.71
CA PHE A 154 -7.91 9.91 6.25
C PHE A 154 -6.42 10.15 6.54
N GLU A 155 -5.92 9.65 7.67
CA GLU A 155 -4.48 9.71 7.96
C GLU A 155 -3.66 8.95 6.91
N LEU A 156 -4.21 7.87 6.34
CA LEU A 156 -3.55 7.07 5.30
C LEU A 156 -3.76 7.64 3.89
N ALA A 157 -4.97 8.09 3.57
CA ALA A 157 -5.37 8.49 2.23
C ALA A 157 -5.14 9.99 1.93
N GLY A 158 -4.88 10.79 2.96
CA GLY A 158 -4.89 12.24 2.91
C GLY A 158 -6.31 12.81 3.08
N GLU A 159 -6.41 14.05 3.56
CA GLU A 159 -7.68 14.72 3.88
C GLU A 159 -8.61 14.90 2.67
N ASP A 160 -8.04 14.93 1.45
CA ASP A 160 -8.76 15.08 0.19
C ASP A 160 -9.40 13.78 -0.33
N ALA A 161 -9.19 12.65 0.36
CA ALA A 161 -9.74 11.37 -0.06
C ALA A 161 -11.28 11.36 0.04
N SER A 162 -11.93 10.78 -0.97
CA SER A 162 -13.38 10.57 -0.89
C SER A 162 -13.71 9.59 0.23
N LEU A 163 -14.70 9.94 1.05
CA LEU A 163 -15.19 9.07 2.12
C LEU A 163 -15.62 7.70 1.56
N PRO A 164 -15.22 6.59 2.20
CA PRO A 164 -15.72 5.27 1.87
C PRO A 164 -17.20 5.15 2.24
N ASP A 165 -17.95 4.35 1.48
CA ASP A 165 -19.35 4.06 1.78
C ASP A 165 -19.47 3.36 3.16
N PRO A 166 -20.37 3.80 4.06
CA PRO A 166 -20.51 3.25 5.41
C PRO A 166 -20.65 1.73 5.45
N SER A 167 -21.35 1.13 4.48
CA SER A 167 -21.51 -0.33 4.40
C SER A 167 -20.18 -1.06 4.19
N ILE A 168 -19.27 -0.45 3.41
CA ILE A 168 -17.93 -0.99 3.17
C ILE A 168 -17.07 -0.82 4.43
N VAL A 169 -17.27 0.27 5.19
CA VAL A 169 -16.57 0.48 6.47
C VAL A 169 -16.97 -0.58 7.49
N GLU A 170 -18.27 -0.89 7.60
CA GLU A 170 -18.76 -1.95 8.49
C GLU A 170 -18.20 -3.32 8.08
N ASP A 171 -18.23 -3.66 6.79
CA ASP A 171 -17.67 -4.91 6.27
C ASP A 171 -16.15 -5.01 6.54
N ALA A 172 -15.41 -3.91 6.40
CA ALA A 172 -13.99 -3.85 6.70
C ALA A 172 -13.71 -4.00 8.20
N LEU A 173 -14.54 -3.40 9.05
CA LEU A 173 -14.44 -3.50 10.50
C LEU A 173 -14.78 -4.91 11.00
N LEU A 174 -15.81 -5.55 10.44
CA LEU A 174 -16.13 -6.95 10.73
C LEU A 174 -15.02 -7.90 10.25
N SER A 175 -14.48 -7.67 9.06
CA SER A 175 -13.42 -8.50 8.47
C SER A 175 -12.08 -8.40 9.22
N SER A 176 -11.82 -7.27 9.88
CA SER A 176 -10.63 -7.03 10.71
C SER A 176 -10.83 -7.41 12.19
N GLY A 177 -11.93 -8.08 12.53
CA GLY A 177 -12.22 -8.46 13.92
C GLY A 177 -12.42 -7.26 14.85
N GLY A 178 -12.84 -6.11 14.31
CA GLY A 178 -13.10 -4.89 15.06
C GLY A 178 -11.89 -3.99 15.28
N ASN A 179 -10.78 -4.19 14.57
CA ASN A 179 -9.60 -3.32 14.65
C ASN A 179 -9.70 -2.15 13.64
N PRO A 180 -9.79 -0.89 14.10
CA PRO A 180 -10.03 0.25 13.23
C PRO A 180 -8.87 0.54 12.26
N HIS A 181 -7.61 0.32 12.67
CA HIS A 181 -6.45 0.50 11.80
C HIS A 181 -6.44 -0.53 10.66
N GLU A 182 -6.69 -1.80 10.94
CA GLU A 182 -6.72 -2.84 9.91
C GLU A 182 -7.87 -2.60 8.90
N ALA A 183 -9.04 -2.19 9.40
CA ALA A 183 -10.16 -1.79 8.55
C ALA A 183 -9.82 -0.58 7.66
N ALA A 184 -9.22 0.46 8.23
CA ALA A 184 -8.79 1.65 7.47
C ALA A 184 -7.78 1.30 6.36
N TYR A 185 -6.80 0.46 6.67
CA TYR A 185 -5.85 -0.05 5.68
C TYR A 185 -6.52 -0.88 4.59
N PHE A 186 -7.52 -1.71 4.94
CA PHE A 186 -8.29 -2.47 3.96
C PHE A 186 -9.02 -1.53 2.98
N LEU A 187 -9.70 -0.50 3.51
CA LEU A 187 -10.40 0.52 2.73
C LEU A 187 -9.45 1.31 1.81
N PHE A 188 -8.29 1.73 2.33
CA PHE A 188 -7.28 2.43 1.53
C PHE A 188 -6.80 1.61 0.33
N ASN A 189 -6.61 0.30 0.51
CA ASN A 189 -6.21 -0.58 -0.58
C ASN A 189 -7.31 -0.83 -1.61
N LEU A 190 -8.55 -0.89 -1.13
CA LEU A 190 -9.71 -1.03 -2.00
C LEU A 190 -9.87 0.21 -2.90
N SER A 191 -9.70 1.41 -2.35
CA SER A 191 -9.75 2.67 -3.11
C SER A 191 -8.59 2.79 -4.12
N ALA A 192 -7.37 2.40 -3.73
CA ALA A 192 -6.21 2.38 -4.63
C ALA A 192 -6.38 1.39 -5.79
N SER A 193 -7.01 0.24 -5.55
CA SER A 193 -7.30 -0.77 -6.58
C SER A 193 -8.39 -0.31 -7.57
N ALA A 194 -9.39 0.44 -7.09
CA ALA A 194 -10.41 1.02 -7.96
C ALA A 194 -9.81 2.08 -8.92
N ALA A 195 -8.81 2.84 -8.47
CA ALA A 195 -8.14 3.85 -9.28
C ALA A 195 -7.37 3.26 -10.48
N THR A 196 -6.83 2.04 -10.36
CA THR A 196 -6.06 1.40 -11.44
C THR A 196 -6.96 0.70 -12.47
N SER A 197 -8.08 0.14 -12.03
CA SER A 197 -9.04 -0.55 -12.93
C SER A 197 -9.68 0.39 -13.95
N SER A 198 -9.90 1.67 -13.60
CA SER A 198 -10.44 2.66 -14.55
C SER A 198 -9.51 2.96 -15.73
N ARG A 199 -8.21 2.64 -15.62
CA ARG A 199 -7.22 2.87 -16.67
C ARG A 199 -7.23 1.77 -17.73
N ASP A 200 -7.66 0.55 -17.39
CA ASP A 200 -7.66 -0.62 -18.29
C ASP A 200 -8.84 -0.66 -19.27
N GLU A 201 -9.98 -0.04 -18.95
CA GLU A 201 -11.10 0.08 -19.91
C GLU A 201 -10.72 0.89 -21.17
N SER A 202 -9.72 1.77 -21.06
CA SER A 202 -9.19 2.52 -22.20
C SER A 202 -8.39 1.63 -23.17
N SER A 203 -7.72 0.59 -22.64
CA SER A 203 -6.88 -0.34 -23.40
C SER A 203 -7.72 -1.37 -24.18
N GLN A 204 -8.80 -1.89 -23.58
CA GLN A 204 -9.72 -2.80 -24.28
C GLN A 204 -10.43 -2.16 -25.48
N LYS A 205 -10.74 -0.85 -25.43
CA LYS A 205 -11.34 -0.12 -26.57
C LYS A 205 -10.37 0.05 -27.75
N GLN A 206 -9.05 0.08 -27.52
CA GLN A 206 -8.05 0.16 -28.59
C GLN A 206 -7.88 -1.18 -29.33
N GLY A 207 -7.89 -2.31 -28.61
CA GLY A 207 -7.79 -3.65 -29.21
C GLY A 207 -8.97 -4.01 -30.12
N ALA A 208 -10.19 -3.55 -29.79
CA ALA A 208 -11.37 -3.76 -30.62
C ALA A 208 -11.33 -2.98 -31.95
N ARG A 209 -10.66 -1.82 -32.00
CA ARG A 209 -10.48 -1.04 -33.23
C ARG A 209 -9.47 -1.65 -34.20
N GLN A 210 -8.38 -2.25 -33.69
CA GLN A 210 -7.37 -2.92 -34.53
C GLN A 210 -7.91 -4.16 -35.23
N LYS A 211 -8.69 -5.00 -34.53
CA LYS A 211 -9.29 -6.22 -35.13
C LYS A 211 -10.30 -5.92 -36.25
N LYS A 212 -10.95 -4.74 -36.24
CA LYS A 212 -11.88 -4.33 -37.31
C LYS A 212 -11.14 -3.88 -38.58
N ALA A 213 -9.92 -3.35 -38.45
CA ALA A 213 -9.10 -2.91 -39.58
C ALA A 213 -8.55 -4.08 -40.41
N GLU A 214 -8.23 -5.22 -39.80
CA GLU A 214 -7.64 -6.37 -40.51
C GLU A 214 -8.64 -7.16 -41.38
N LYS A 215 -9.95 -7.02 -41.12
CA LYS A 215 -11.00 -7.78 -41.80
C LYS A 215 -11.32 -7.24 -43.20
N GLY A 216 -10.88 -6.02 -43.53
CA GLY A 216 -11.10 -5.38 -44.83
C GLY A 216 -9.89 -5.34 -45.78
N MET A 217 -8.69 -5.72 -45.32
CA MET A 217 -7.47 -5.59 -46.12
C MET A 217 -7.37 -6.69 -47.20
N SER A 218 -7.07 -6.28 -48.43
CA SER A 218 -6.77 -7.19 -49.52
C SER A 218 -5.49 -8.00 -49.24
N LYS A 219 -5.34 -9.18 -49.85
CA LYS A 219 -4.14 -10.02 -49.71
C LYS A 219 -2.84 -9.25 -50.02
N LYS A 220 -2.89 -8.29 -50.95
CA LYS A 220 -1.75 -7.44 -51.33
C LYS A 220 -1.36 -6.48 -50.21
N GLU A 221 -2.32 -5.91 -49.50
CA GLU A 221 -2.08 -4.98 -48.40
C GLU A 221 -1.56 -5.71 -47.15
N LYS A 222 -2.08 -6.91 -46.86
CA LYS A 222 -1.56 -7.75 -45.77
C LYS A 222 -0.08 -8.08 -45.98
N LYS A 223 0.29 -8.52 -47.18
CA LYS A 223 1.70 -8.79 -47.54
C LYS A 223 2.58 -7.53 -47.49
N LYS A 224 2.04 -6.35 -47.81
CA LYS A 224 2.77 -5.07 -47.71
C LYS A 224 3.00 -4.67 -46.25
N MET A 225 2.01 -4.88 -45.38
CA MET A 225 2.10 -4.61 -43.95
C MET A 225 3.09 -5.57 -43.27
N GLU A 226 3.06 -6.85 -43.62
CA GLU A 226 3.99 -7.86 -43.13
C GLU A 226 5.45 -7.53 -43.49
N ARG A 227 5.71 -7.12 -44.75
CA ARG A 227 7.05 -6.66 -45.15
C ARG A 227 7.50 -5.40 -44.39
N ARG A 228 6.58 -4.51 -44.01
CA ARG A 228 6.90 -3.33 -43.18
C ARG A 228 7.26 -3.72 -41.75
N LEU A 229 6.56 -4.68 -41.15
CA LEU A 229 6.88 -5.21 -39.83
C LEU A 229 8.23 -5.93 -39.83
N GLN A 230 8.49 -6.76 -40.84
CA GLN A 230 9.79 -7.42 -41.01
C GLN A 230 10.93 -6.42 -41.20
N ALA A 231 10.72 -5.37 -41.99
CA ALA A 231 11.73 -4.31 -42.18
C ALA A 231 11.98 -3.52 -40.88
N ARG A 232 10.93 -3.27 -40.08
CA ARG A 232 11.07 -2.57 -38.79
C ARG A 232 11.83 -3.40 -37.77
N ASN A 233 11.55 -4.69 -37.67
CA ASN A 233 12.26 -5.58 -36.76
C ASN A 233 13.72 -5.75 -37.17
N LYS A 234 14.00 -5.85 -38.48
CA LYS A 234 15.36 -5.92 -39.00
C LYS A 234 16.19 -4.67 -38.67
N TRP A 235 15.60 -3.49 -38.75
CA TRP A 235 16.27 -2.24 -38.36
C TRP A 235 16.62 -2.19 -36.87
N ALA A 236 15.81 -2.82 -35.99
CA ALA A 236 16.10 -2.86 -34.56
C ALA A 236 17.29 -3.78 -34.25
N GLU A 237 17.41 -4.92 -34.94
CA GLU A 237 18.54 -5.85 -34.78
C GLU A 237 19.86 -5.25 -35.31
N ASP A 238 19.83 -4.53 -36.43
CA ASP A 238 21.02 -3.90 -37.01
C ASP A 238 21.56 -2.73 -36.14
N ASP A 239 20.74 -2.11 -35.27
CA ASP A 239 21.15 -0.99 -34.40
C ASP A 239 21.85 -1.49 -33.11
N GLU A 240 21.48 -2.68 -32.60
CA GLU A 240 22.19 -3.31 -31.47
C GLU A 240 23.61 -3.74 -31.84
N ASP A 241 23.82 -4.22 -33.07
CA ASP A 241 25.16 -4.57 -33.58
C ASP A 241 26.06 -3.33 -33.82
N ALA A 242 25.47 -2.16 -34.02
CA ALA A 242 26.19 -0.90 -34.20
C ALA A 242 26.65 -0.29 -32.87
N ALA A 243 25.90 -0.49 -31.78
CA ALA A 243 26.24 0.00 -30.45
C ALA A 243 27.44 -0.74 -29.83
N GLY A 244 27.61 -2.03 -30.12
CA GLY A 244 28.69 -2.86 -29.54
C GLY A 244 30.12 -2.56 -30.03
N LYS A 245 30.32 -1.79 -31.11
CA LYS A 245 31.65 -1.59 -31.73
C LYS A 245 32.33 -0.24 -31.43
N ARG A 246 31.73 0.63 -30.61
CA ARG A 246 32.33 1.95 -30.28
C ARG A 246 33.14 2.01 -28.99
N GLY A 247 33.19 0.94 -28.20
CA GLY A 247 33.96 0.89 -26.94
C GLY A 247 35.36 0.28 -27.11
N GLY A 248 36.34 1.04 -27.60
CA GLY A 248 37.73 0.62 -27.44
C GLY A 248 38.71 1.09 -28.50
N LYS A 249 39.18 2.34 -28.40
CA LYS A 249 40.59 2.71 -28.62
C LYS A 249 40.77 4.23 -28.50
N GLY A 250 41.61 4.63 -27.55
CA GLY A 250 42.50 5.78 -27.71
C GLY A 250 42.09 7.07 -27.00
N GLY A 251 42.63 7.26 -25.80
CA GLY A 251 42.69 8.56 -25.13
C GLY A 251 44.08 8.79 -24.54
N LYS A 252 45.10 8.94 -25.41
CA LYS A 252 46.43 9.43 -25.03
C LYS A 252 46.39 10.96 -25.00
N ALA A 253 46.84 11.50 -23.87
CA ALA A 253 47.37 12.84 -23.61
C ALA A 253 47.36 13.86 -24.76
N ARG A 254 46.66 14.98 -24.54
CA ARG A 254 47.04 16.27 -25.12
C ARG A 254 46.70 17.41 -24.15
N GLN A 255 47.72 17.84 -23.41
CA GLN A 255 47.84 19.22 -22.93
C GLN A 255 47.78 20.16 -24.14
N GLU A 256 46.93 21.18 -24.11
CA GLU A 256 47.28 22.58 -24.41
C GLU A 256 46.05 23.50 -24.39
N LYS A 257 46.19 24.60 -23.64
CA LYS A 257 45.78 25.99 -23.92
C LYS A 257 44.29 26.29 -24.20
N GLY A 258 43.70 26.94 -23.20
CA GLY A 258 43.34 28.37 -23.28
C GLY A 258 42.35 28.78 -24.37
N GLY A 259 41.12 29.06 -23.94
CA GLY A 259 40.11 29.73 -24.75
C GLY A 259 38.85 29.97 -23.92
N GLU A 260 38.86 31.07 -23.16
CA GLU A 260 37.67 31.64 -22.54
C GLU A 260 36.61 31.90 -23.63
N ARG A 261 35.45 31.26 -23.50
CA ARG A 261 34.22 31.69 -24.14
C ARG A 261 33.13 31.65 -23.08
N GLU A 262 32.73 32.85 -22.70
CA GLU A 262 31.55 33.14 -21.91
C GLU A 262 30.33 32.56 -22.62
N ALA A 263 29.61 31.69 -21.91
CA ALA A 263 28.28 31.24 -22.28
C ALA A 263 27.36 31.65 -21.13
N GLU A 264 26.63 32.74 -21.35
CA GLU A 264 25.48 33.15 -20.56
C GLU A 264 24.41 32.04 -20.63
N GLY A 265 24.27 31.30 -19.53
CA GLY A 265 23.16 30.38 -19.29
C GLY A 265 22.35 30.91 -18.13
N GLY A 266 21.20 31.53 -18.44
CA GLY A 266 20.24 32.04 -17.46
C GLY A 266 19.74 30.92 -16.54
N ARG A 267 20.01 31.10 -15.24
CA ARG A 267 19.48 30.29 -14.15
C ARG A 267 18.21 30.99 -13.67
N GLU A 268 17.05 30.44 -14.01
CA GLU A 268 15.79 30.83 -13.37
C GLU A 268 15.84 30.31 -11.93
N GLU A 269 16.18 31.21 -11.00
CA GLU A 269 15.99 31.02 -9.58
C GLU A 269 14.50 31.26 -9.29
N SER A 270 13.77 30.19 -8.99
CA SER A 270 12.42 30.29 -8.45
C SER A 270 12.51 30.81 -7.01
N GLU A 271 12.26 32.10 -6.83
CA GLU A 271 12.03 32.72 -5.53
C GLU A 271 10.77 32.08 -4.90
N VAL A 272 10.97 31.12 -4.01
CA VAL A 272 9.93 30.66 -3.10
C VAL A 272 9.70 31.79 -2.10
N SER A 273 8.56 32.46 -2.20
CA SER A 273 8.21 33.60 -1.37
C SER A 273 8.32 33.27 0.13
N ASP A 274 8.95 34.15 0.92
CA ASP A 274 9.12 34.02 2.38
C ASP A 274 7.79 33.82 3.14
N THR A 275 6.66 34.09 2.49
CA THR A 275 5.31 33.81 3.01
C THR A 275 4.97 32.32 3.06
N GLU A 276 5.53 31.50 2.17
CA GLU A 276 5.23 30.06 2.08
C GLU A 276 6.03 29.25 3.11
N ALA A 277 7.29 29.63 3.35
CA ALA A 277 8.11 29.05 4.41
C ALA A 277 7.57 29.35 5.82
N ALA A 278 6.97 30.53 6.02
CA ALA A 278 6.34 30.90 7.29
C ALA A 278 5.03 30.13 7.56
N ALA A 279 4.29 29.73 6.52
CA ALA A 279 3.08 28.93 6.66
C ALA A 279 3.39 27.49 7.09
N ILE A 280 4.44 26.89 6.52
CA ILE A 280 4.89 25.53 6.85
C ILE A 280 5.40 25.45 8.30
N LEU A 281 6.16 26.44 8.77
CA LEU A 281 6.65 26.46 10.16
C LEU A 281 5.51 26.68 11.18
N LYS A 282 4.44 27.37 10.80
CA LYS A 282 3.27 27.57 11.68
C LYS A 282 2.45 26.29 11.82
N ALA A 283 2.31 25.52 10.74
CA ALA A 283 1.64 24.22 10.75
C ALA A 283 2.38 23.17 11.60
N VAL A 284 3.71 23.13 11.54
CA VAL A 284 4.53 22.19 12.34
C VAL A 284 4.49 22.52 13.85
N SER A 285 4.27 23.79 14.23
CA SER A 285 4.14 24.18 15.65
C SER A 285 2.80 23.83 16.28
N ALA A 286 1.75 23.61 15.47
CA ALA A 286 0.39 23.34 15.95
C ALA A 286 0.12 21.85 16.25
N VAL A 287 1.00 20.94 15.82
CA VAL A 287 0.86 19.47 15.98
C VAL A 287 1.60 18.95 17.22
N ARG A 288 1.93 19.83 18.18
CA ARG A 288 2.51 19.43 19.46
C ARG A 288 1.47 19.54 20.57
N ILE A 289 0.64 18.50 20.68
CA ILE A 289 -0.09 18.12 21.90
C ILE A 289 0.30 16.68 22.21
#